data_AF-A0A921LND9-F1
#
_entry.id   AF-A0A921LND9-F1
#
_cell.length_a   1.000
_cell.length_b   1.000
_cell.length_c   1.000
_cell.angle_alpha   90.00
_cell.angle_beta   90.00
_cell.angle_gamma   90.00
#
_symmetry.space_group_name_H-M   'P 1'
#
loop_
_entity.id
_entity.type
_entity.pdbx_description
1 polymer ?
#
loop_
_entity_poly.entity_id
_entity_poly.type
_entity_poly.pdbx_seq_one_letter_code
_entity_poly.pdbx_strand_id
1 'polypeptide(L)'
;ASLMLAGVMAVSMLAGCSTANNNNSNDGGENNNVVTPTSIVTAVNNGQSATNKVKINFTSDATLDAALSKAVKAIGENADAAGLNVQMARLTGNDGWGSWKFLGNERGLTPADTSKDDGRVVEGMMAMPLMNAMADKAAAEKTVAKIVNEMVAKLDDTTLTTSTNYNDKYCDFSYTGTVSMVSSTANDGTVNYYFAVVITQTTAVKTLKPAA
;
A
#
# COMPACT_ATOMS: atom_id res chain seq x y z
N ALA A 1 15.04 40.42 31.52
CA ALA A 1 13.70 40.16 30.93
C ALA A 1 13.91 39.31 29.69
N SER A 2 13.27 38.14 29.66
CA SER A 2 13.51 37.04 28.74
C SER A 2 13.09 37.36 27.29
N LEU A 3 13.85 36.83 26.33
CA LEU A 3 13.50 36.77 24.92
C LEU A 3 12.16 36.04 24.75
N MET A 4 11.14 36.73 24.24
CA MET A 4 9.89 36.12 23.80
C MET A 4 10.11 35.45 22.44
N LEU A 5 10.24 34.13 22.48
CA LEU A 5 10.14 33.24 21.33
C LEU A 5 8.66 33.14 20.91
N ALA A 6 8.19 34.10 20.11
CA ALA A 6 6.90 34.01 19.43
C ALA A 6 7.07 33.30 18.09
N GLY A 7 7.20 31.97 18.13
CA GLY A 7 7.08 31.11 16.96
C GLY A 7 5.61 30.97 16.58
N VAL A 8 5.10 31.91 15.78
CA VAL A 8 3.80 31.76 15.12
C VAL A 8 3.98 30.75 14.00
N MET A 9 3.67 29.49 14.27
CA MET A 9 3.46 28.47 13.24
C MET A 9 2.14 28.83 12.53
N ALA A 10 2.25 29.52 11.39
CA ALA A 10 1.15 29.68 10.46
C ALA A 10 0.77 28.30 9.93
N VAL A 11 -0.22 27.66 10.58
CA VAL A 11 -0.87 26.46 10.06
C VAL A 11 -1.64 26.89 8.83
N SER A 12 -1.09 26.57 7.67
CA SER A 12 -1.76 26.72 6.39
C SER A 12 -3.02 25.86 6.40
N MET A 13 -4.18 26.50 6.50
CA MET A 13 -5.43 25.88 6.12
C MET A 13 -5.35 25.62 4.62
N LEU A 14 -5.05 24.36 4.27
CA LEU A 14 -5.21 23.82 2.94
C LEU A 14 -6.69 23.88 2.57
N ALA A 15 -7.10 25.00 1.98
CA ALA A 15 -8.34 25.12 1.26
C ALA A 15 -8.22 24.29 -0.02
N GLY A 16 -8.82 23.11 0.00
CA GLY A 16 -8.78 22.16 -1.11
C GLY A 16 -10.08 21.37 -1.21
N CYS A 17 -11.21 22.06 -1.33
CA CYS A 17 -12.44 21.44 -1.81
C CYS A 17 -13.33 22.48 -2.49
N SER A 18 -13.43 22.37 -3.82
CA SER A 18 -14.53 22.93 -4.64
C SER A 18 -14.42 22.35 -6.05
N THR A 19 -14.84 21.10 -6.23
CA THR A 19 -15.51 20.72 -7.48
C THR A 19 -16.88 20.22 -7.05
N ALA A 20 -17.88 21.05 -7.35
CA ALA A 20 -19.27 20.80 -7.07
C ALA A 20 -19.74 19.55 -7.82
N ASN A 21 -20.40 18.62 -7.11
CA ASN A 21 -21.61 18.02 -7.63
C ASN A 21 -22.54 17.62 -6.47
N ASN A 22 -23.80 18.04 -6.59
CA ASN A 22 -24.87 17.84 -5.62
C ASN A 22 -25.31 16.38 -5.58
N ASN A 23 -25.46 15.81 -4.37
CA ASN A 23 -26.73 15.22 -3.94
C ASN A 23 -26.73 14.83 -2.45
N ASN A 24 -27.95 14.82 -1.92
CA ASN A 24 -28.39 15.12 -0.58
C ASN A 24 -28.46 13.90 0.38
N SER A 25 -28.32 14.18 1.68
CA SER A 25 -28.75 13.43 2.89
C SER A 25 -28.02 12.11 3.20
N ASN A 26 -27.65 11.76 4.44
CA ASN A 26 -28.10 12.18 5.77
C ASN A 26 -26.99 11.95 6.82
N ASP A 27 -27.03 12.73 7.88
CA ASP A 27 -26.05 12.93 8.95
C ASP A 27 -25.89 11.76 9.94
N GLY A 28 -24.73 11.69 10.61
CA GLY A 28 -24.44 10.77 11.71
C GLY A 28 -22.96 10.65 12.10
N GLY A 29 -22.38 11.66 12.75
CA GLY A 29 -21.26 11.50 13.69
C GLY A 29 -19.89 12.03 13.27
N GLU A 30 -19.57 13.23 13.77
CA GLU A 30 -18.26 13.90 13.84
C GLU A 30 -17.20 12.97 14.49
N ASN A 31 -15.89 12.94 14.19
CA ASN A 31 -14.93 13.98 13.84
C ASN A 31 -13.58 13.37 13.35
N ASN A 32 -13.57 12.26 12.62
CA ASN A 32 -12.32 11.68 12.12
C ASN A 32 -11.83 12.44 10.87
N ASN A 33 -11.01 13.48 11.08
CA ASN A 33 -10.35 14.21 9.99
C ASN A 33 -9.27 13.33 9.35
N VAL A 34 -9.60 12.75 8.20
CA VAL A 34 -8.67 11.91 7.45
C VAL A 34 -7.86 12.76 6.49
N VAL A 35 -6.53 12.67 6.58
CA VAL A 35 -5.58 13.43 5.75
C VAL A 35 -4.64 12.47 5.03
N THR A 36 -4.46 12.66 3.72
CA THR A 36 -3.45 11.96 2.91
C THR A 36 -2.10 12.68 3.01
N PRO A 37 -1.02 12.05 3.50
CA PRO A 37 0.31 12.61 3.50
C PRO A 37 1.04 12.37 2.17
N THR A 38 1.70 13.41 1.67
CA THR A 38 2.46 13.43 0.40
C THR A 38 3.82 12.71 0.45
N SER A 39 4.24 12.17 1.59
CA SER A 39 5.62 11.70 1.85
C SER A 39 5.80 10.18 1.79
N ILE A 40 4.71 9.40 1.77
CA ILE A 40 4.81 7.93 1.85
C ILE A 40 5.44 7.28 0.61
N VAL A 41 5.14 7.78 -0.59
CA VAL A 41 5.69 7.27 -1.85
C VAL A 41 7.23 7.34 -1.83
N THR A 42 7.77 8.50 -1.43
CA THR A 42 9.21 8.70 -1.30
C THR A 42 9.82 7.77 -0.25
N ALA A 43 9.17 7.65 0.92
CA ALA A 43 9.66 6.77 1.99
C ALA A 43 9.75 5.31 1.53
N VAL A 44 8.71 4.80 0.86
CA VAL A 44 8.67 3.42 0.35
C VAL A 44 9.67 3.20 -0.77
N ASN A 45 9.79 4.12 -1.73
CA ASN A 45 10.75 3.99 -2.83
C ASN A 45 12.21 4.03 -2.34
N ASN A 46 12.51 4.87 -1.35
CA ASN A 46 13.84 4.95 -0.75
C ASN A 46 14.12 3.80 0.24
N GLY A 47 13.08 3.23 0.84
CA GLY A 47 13.20 2.16 1.83
C GLY A 47 13.44 0.77 1.25
N GLN A 48 13.31 0.60 -0.07
CA GLN A 48 13.59 -0.67 -0.73
C GLN A 48 15.10 -1.00 -0.70
N SER A 49 15.43 -2.22 -0.31
CA SER A 49 16.81 -2.70 -0.30
C SER A 49 17.36 -2.85 -1.72
N ALA A 50 18.60 -2.43 -1.90
CA ALA A 50 19.35 -2.66 -3.14
C ALA A 50 19.62 -4.15 -3.42
N THR A 51 19.44 -5.02 -2.42
CA THR A 51 19.63 -6.47 -2.54
C THR A 51 18.35 -7.22 -2.94
N ASN A 52 17.21 -6.53 -3.05
CA ASN A 52 15.98 -7.16 -3.51
C ASN A 52 16.17 -7.60 -4.98
N LYS A 53 15.63 -8.77 -5.34
CA LYS A 53 15.67 -9.26 -6.73
C LYS A 53 14.93 -8.33 -7.69
N VAL A 54 13.87 -7.69 -7.17
CA VAL A 54 13.05 -6.73 -7.90
C VAL A 54 13.05 -5.38 -7.20
N LYS A 55 12.82 -4.34 -7.98
CA LYS A 55 12.57 -2.98 -7.51
C LYS A 55 11.28 -2.48 -8.12
N ILE A 56 10.37 -2.01 -7.28
CA ILE A 56 9.09 -1.45 -7.73
C ILE A 56 9.15 0.07 -7.59
N ASN A 57 8.77 0.80 -8.63
CA ASN A 57 8.58 2.24 -8.53
C ASN A 57 7.14 2.52 -8.10
N PHE A 58 6.93 2.69 -6.81
CA PHE A 58 5.60 3.00 -6.27
C PHE A 58 5.17 4.41 -6.63
N THR A 59 3.88 4.58 -6.89
CA THR A 59 3.25 5.90 -7.11
C THR A 59 2.07 6.11 -6.17
N SER A 60 1.62 7.35 -6.05
CA SER A 60 0.33 7.66 -5.43
C SER A 60 -0.81 7.26 -6.37
N ASP A 61 -1.97 6.94 -5.79
CA ASP A 61 -3.20 6.67 -6.55
C ASP A 61 -4.39 7.29 -5.83
N ALA A 62 -5.07 8.23 -6.49
CA ALA A 62 -6.17 8.98 -5.89
C ALA A 62 -7.39 8.10 -5.56
N THR A 63 -7.60 7.00 -6.29
CA THR A 63 -8.66 6.04 -6.02
C THR A 63 -8.33 5.23 -4.77
N LEU A 64 -7.07 4.81 -4.62
CA LEU A 64 -6.59 4.12 -3.42
C LEU A 64 -6.66 5.04 -2.20
N ASP A 65 -6.26 6.31 -2.33
CA ASP A 65 -6.36 7.32 -1.26
C ASP A 65 -7.80 7.52 -0.80
N ALA A 66 -8.72 7.65 -1.76
CA ALA A 66 -10.14 7.82 -1.48
C ALA A 66 -10.75 6.56 -0.84
N ALA A 67 -10.37 5.37 -1.32
CA ALA A 67 -10.82 4.10 -0.77
C ALA A 67 -10.31 3.92 0.67
N LEU A 68 -9.02 4.14 0.92
CA LEU A 68 -8.42 4.04 2.25
C LEU A 68 -9.07 5.03 3.23
N SER A 69 -9.30 6.26 2.79
CA SER A 69 -9.97 7.26 3.62
C SER A 69 -11.39 6.87 3.99
N LYS A 70 -12.16 6.32 3.05
CA LYS A 70 -13.54 5.83 3.29
C LYS A 70 -13.53 4.60 4.18
N ALA A 71 -12.59 3.67 3.97
CA ALA A 71 -12.47 2.46 4.77
C ALA A 71 -12.18 2.79 6.23
N VAL A 72 -11.22 3.70 6.50
CA VAL A 72 -10.87 4.16 7.85
C VAL A 72 -12.06 4.83 8.55
N LYS A 73 -12.84 5.65 7.83
CA LYS A 73 -14.06 6.25 8.38
C LYS A 73 -15.13 5.22 8.71
N ALA A 74 -15.28 4.17 7.88
CA ALA A 74 -16.32 3.15 8.06
C ALA A 74 -16.02 2.18 9.21
N ILE A 75 -14.75 1.89 9.48
CA ILE A 75 -14.35 0.96 10.56
C ILE A 75 -14.25 1.61 11.94
N GLY A 76 -14.07 2.94 12.01
CA GLY A 76 -13.96 3.66 13.27
C GLY A 76 -12.70 3.33 14.07
N GLU A 77 -12.74 3.55 15.39
CA GLU A 77 -11.56 3.54 16.28
C GLU A 77 -11.00 2.14 16.60
N ASN A 78 -11.73 1.06 16.33
CA ASN A 78 -11.32 -0.32 16.62
C ASN A 78 -10.87 -1.09 15.38
N ALA A 79 -10.21 -0.39 14.45
CA ALA A 79 -9.76 -0.92 13.18
C ALA A 79 -8.73 -2.05 13.34
N ASP A 80 -9.13 -3.30 13.14
CA ASP A 80 -8.17 -4.37 12.91
C ASP A 80 -7.81 -4.48 11.42
N ALA A 81 -6.70 -5.17 11.13
CA ALA A 81 -6.27 -5.35 9.74
C ALA A 81 -7.32 -6.11 8.90
N ALA A 82 -8.07 -7.04 9.50
CA ALA A 82 -9.06 -7.83 8.80
C ALA A 82 -10.24 -6.97 8.32
N GLY A 83 -10.84 -6.18 9.22
CA GLY A 83 -11.93 -5.27 8.91
C GLY A 83 -11.53 -4.21 7.89
N LEU A 84 -10.31 -3.66 8.01
CA LEU A 84 -9.79 -2.71 7.03
C LEU A 84 -9.65 -3.32 5.64
N ASN A 85 -9.07 -4.53 5.51
CA ASN A 85 -8.94 -5.19 4.21
C ASN A 85 -10.30 -5.56 3.60
N VAL A 86 -11.29 -5.97 4.42
CA VAL A 86 -12.65 -6.23 3.93
C VAL A 86 -13.27 -4.97 3.35
N GLN A 87 -13.16 -3.83 4.04
CA GLN A 87 -13.72 -2.57 3.51
C GLN A 87 -12.97 -2.07 2.27
N MET A 88 -11.64 -2.18 2.27
CA MET A 88 -10.84 -1.86 1.10
C MET A 88 -11.28 -2.69 -0.11
N ALA A 89 -11.45 -4.01 0.07
CA ALA A 89 -11.88 -4.89 -1.01
C ALA A 89 -13.26 -4.52 -1.58
N ARG A 90 -14.19 -4.11 -0.70
CA ARG A 90 -15.51 -3.63 -1.14
C ARG A 90 -15.44 -2.32 -1.93
N LEU A 91 -14.49 -1.45 -1.59
CA LEU A 91 -14.35 -0.12 -2.19
C LEU A 91 -13.53 -0.12 -3.48
N THR A 92 -12.51 -0.97 -3.58
CA THR A 92 -11.62 -1.04 -4.74
C THR A 92 -12.02 -2.14 -5.71
N GLY A 93 -12.84 -3.11 -5.29
CA GLY A 93 -13.14 -4.31 -6.07
C GLY A 93 -11.98 -5.30 -6.14
N ASN A 94 -10.84 -4.99 -5.51
CA ASN A 94 -9.70 -5.88 -5.38
C ASN A 94 -9.98 -6.82 -4.22
N ASP A 95 -10.24 -8.10 -4.50
CA ASP A 95 -10.61 -9.05 -3.48
C ASP A 95 -9.49 -9.13 -2.43
N GLY A 96 -9.79 -8.81 -1.16
CA GLY A 96 -8.84 -8.96 -0.05
C GLY A 96 -8.35 -10.41 0.16
N TRP A 97 -8.90 -11.34 -0.63
CA TRP A 97 -8.49 -12.73 -0.76
C TRP A 97 -7.45 -12.93 -1.89
N GLY A 98 -7.43 -12.07 -2.90
CA GLY A 98 -6.34 -11.93 -3.87
C GLY A 98 -5.03 -11.48 -3.21
N SER A 99 -5.12 -10.77 -2.08
CA SER A 99 -4.01 -10.57 -1.15
C SER A 99 -3.32 -11.89 -0.81
N TRP A 100 -4.08 -12.95 -0.50
CA TRP A 100 -3.55 -14.29 -0.18
C TRP A 100 -2.92 -15.02 -1.37
N LYS A 101 -3.17 -14.57 -2.61
CA LYS A 101 -2.50 -15.12 -3.79
C LYS A 101 -1.04 -14.66 -3.90
N PHE A 102 -0.71 -13.47 -3.39
CA PHE A 102 0.68 -13.00 -3.19
C PHE A 102 1.25 -13.35 -1.80
N LEU A 103 0.38 -13.71 -0.85
CA LEU A 103 0.71 -13.91 0.56
C LEU A 103 0.58 -15.38 0.99
N GLY A 104 1.04 -16.31 0.14
CA GLY A 104 0.85 -17.75 0.35
C GLY A 104 0.96 -18.20 1.81
N ASN A 105 -0.08 -18.92 2.25
CA ASN A 105 -0.39 -19.37 3.61
C ASN A 105 0.73 -19.19 4.65
N GLU A 106 0.38 -18.47 5.72
CA GLU A 106 1.14 -18.26 6.98
C GLU A 106 2.08 -17.05 7.02
N ARG A 107 1.54 -15.82 7.02
CA ARG A 107 2.30 -14.58 7.35
C ARG A 107 3.64 -14.41 6.59
N GLY A 108 3.79 -15.14 5.48
CA GLY A 108 4.94 -15.18 4.60
C GLY A 108 4.45 -14.83 3.21
N LEU A 109 5.16 -13.95 2.51
CA LEU A 109 4.85 -13.73 1.11
C LEU A 109 5.58 -14.82 0.33
N THR A 110 4.84 -15.69 -0.33
CA THR A 110 5.38 -16.45 -1.46
C THR A 110 4.83 -15.79 -2.73
N PRO A 111 5.69 -15.45 -3.71
CA PRO A 111 5.27 -14.71 -4.86
C PRO A 111 4.14 -15.41 -5.59
N ALA A 112 3.20 -14.56 -6.01
CA ALA A 112 2.06 -14.84 -6.85
C ALA A 112 2.36 -15.84 -7.96
N ASP A 113 1.42 -16.77 -8.08
CA ASP A 113 1.04 -17.44 -9.31
C ASP A 113 2.20 -17.76 -10.27
N THR A 114 2.83 -18.91 -10.07
CA THR A 114 3.86 -19.45 -10.97
C THR A 114 3.28 -20.02 -12.27
N SER A 115 1.99 -19.76 -12.57
CA SER A 115 1.40 -20.18 -13.84
C SER A 115 2.17 -19.59 -15.01
N LYS A 116 2.40 -20.44 -16.02
CA LYS A 116 3.17 -20.09 -17.21
C LYS A 116 2.30 -19.46 -18.31
N ASP A 117 1.32 -18.68 -17.90
CA ASP A 117 0.40 -17.99 -18.81
C ASP A 117 1.02 -16.66 -19.21
N ASP A 118 1.09 -16.38 -20.51
CA ASP A 118 1.71 -15.15 -21.03
C ASP A 118 0.76 -13.95 -20.90
N GLY A 119 1.29 -12.79 -20.51
CA GLY A 119 0.52 -11.55 -20.37
C GLY A 119 -0.50 -11.57 -19.23
N ARG A 120 -0.41 -12.54 -18.31
CA ARG A 120 -1.28 -12.64 -17.16
C ARG A 120 -0.98 -11.51 -16.19
N VAL A 121 -2.03 -10.83 -15.75
CA VAL A 121 -1.95 -9.75 -14.77
C VAL A 121 -2.62 -10.21 -13.48
N VAL A 122 -1.91 -10.09 -12.36
CA VAL A 122 -2.42 -10.40 -11.02
C VAL A 122 -2.18 -9.19 -10.15
N GLU A 123 -3.20 -8.76 -9.41
CA GLU A 123 -3.11 -7.63 -8.48
C GLU A 123 -3.29 -8.11 -7.05
N GLY A 124 -2.47 -7.60 -6.15
CA GLY A 124 -2.52 -7.90 -4.72
C GLY A 124 -2.61 -6.61 -3.93
N MET A 125 -3.58 -6.54 -3.03
CA MET A 125 -3.76 -5.39 -2.15
C MET A 125 -3.57 -5.79 -0.69
N MET A 126 -2.93 -4.93 0.10
CA MET A 126 -2.87 -5.05 1.55
C MET A 126 -3.12 -3.69 2.17
N ALA A 127 -3.97 -3.65 3.19
CA ALA A 127 -4.12 -2.48 4.04
C ALA A 127 -3.91 -2.87 5.51
N MET A 128 -3.24 -2.00 6.28
CA MET A 128 -3.01 -2.26 7.70
C MET A 128 -3.13 -0.99 8.56
N PRO A 129 -3.74 -1.10 9.75
CA PRO A 129 -3.58 -0.10 10.79
C PRO A 129 -2.17 -0.18 11.41
N LEU A 130 -1.61 0.97 11.76
CA LEU A 130 -0.38 1.12 12.55
C LEU A 130 -0.72 1.57 13.98
N MET A 131 -1.77 1.00 14.56
CA MET A 131 -2.34 1.41 15.85
C MET A 131 -1.35 1.29 17.00
N ASN A 132 -1.50 2.18 17.99
CA ASN A 132 -0.81 2.19 19.28
C ASN A 132 0.73 2.26 19.25
N ALA A 133 1.35 2.58 18.12
CA ALA A 133 2.81 2.55 18.00
C ALA A 133 3.46 3.90 17.74
N MET A 134 2.83 4.84 17.01
CA MET A 134 3.52 6.02 16.50
C MET A 134 2.60 7.22 16.34
N ALA A 135 2.67 8.18 17.28
CA ALA A 135 2.11 9.52 17.09
C ALA A 135 2.94 10.36 16.10
N ASP A 136 4.12 9.88 15.72
CA ASP A 136 5.03 10.54 14.80
C ASP A 136 4.87 10.02 13.36
N LYS A 137 4.56 10.95 12.45
CA LYS A 137 4.36 10.68 11.03
C LYS A 137 5.60 10.06 10.37
N ALA A 138 6.80 10.53 10.67
CA ALA A 138 8.02 10.06 10.03
C ALA A 138 8.36 8.62 10.46
N ALA A 139 8.10 8.28 11.73
CA ALA A 139 8.20 6.93 12.23
C ALA A 139 7.18 6.00 11.55
N ALA A 140 5.93 6.45 11.37
CA ALA A 140 4.92 5.70 10.64
C ALA A 140 5.38 5.42 9.19
N GLU A 141 5.85 6.43 8.48
CA GLU A 141 6.38 6.29 7.11
C GLU A 141 7.54 5.31 7.01
N LYS A 142 8.49 5.39 7.95
CA LYS A 142 9.63 4.47 8.00
C LYS A 142 9.17 3.02 8.26
N THR A 143 8.15 2.85 9.08
CA THR A 143 7.58 1.52 9.36
C THR A 143 6.86 0.97 8.15
N VAL A 144 6.05 1.76 7.45
CA VAL A 144 5.43 1.34 6.18
C VAL A 144 6.51 0.99 5.16
N ALA A 145 7.55 1.83 5.01
CA ALA A 145 8.65 1.56 4.10
C ALA A 145 9.35 0.23 4.40
N LYS A 146 9.54 -0.11 5.67
CA LYS A 146 10.09 -1.40 6.09
C LYS A 146 9.16 -2.56 5.72
N ILE A 147 7.87 -2.44 6.02
CA ILE A 147 6.87 -3.48 5.70
C ILE A 147 6.81 -3.70 4.18
N VAL A 148 6.74 -2.62 3.39
CA VAL A 148 6.73 -2.72 1.92
C VAL A 148 8.03 -3.28 1.38
N ASN A 149 9.18 -2.91 1.93
CA ASN A 149 10.44 -3.54 1.55
C ASN A 149 10.44 -5.05 1.84
N GLU A 150 9.94 -5.48 2.99
CA GLU A 150 9.80 -6.91 3.32
C GLU A 150 8.83 -7.63 2.36
N MET A 151 7.83 -6.92 1.82
CA MET A 151 6.97 -7.45 0.75
C MET A 151 7.74 -7.62 -0.56
N VAL A 152 8.43 -6.57 -1.01
CA VAL A 152 9.21 -6.56 -2.25
C VAL A 152 10.35 -7.59 -2.21
N ALA A 153 11.00 -7.77 -1.06
CA ALA A 153 12.11 -8.70 -0.89
C ALA A 153 11.74 -10.17 -1.16
N LYS A 154 10.46 -10.52 -1.08
CA LYS A 154 9.97 -11.88 -1.33
C LYS A 154 9.48 -12.09 -2.76
N LEU A 155 9.49 -11.05 -3.60
CA LEU A 155 9.10 -11.17 -4.99
C LEU A 155 10.28 -11.68 -5.83
N ASP A 156 9.99 -12.66 -6.69
CA ASP A 156 10.92 -13.14 -7.70
C ASP A 156 10.75 -12.35 -9.00
N ASP A 157 11.83 -12.18 -9.74
CA ASP A 157 11.84 -11.59 -11.08
C ASP A 157 11.56 -12.62 -12.18
N THR A 158 11.68 -13.91 -11.86
CA THR A 158 11.50 -14.99 -12.84
C THR A 158 11.19 -16.35 -12.19
N THR A 159 10.55 -17.25 -12.94
CA THR A 159 10.45 -18.68 -12.60
C THR A 159 11.63 -19.50 -13.12
N LEU A 160 12.60 -18.87 -13.79
CA LEU A 160 13.79 -19.54 -14.30
C LEU A 160 14.64 -20.03 -13.12
N THR A 161 14.98 -21.32 -13.13
CA THR A 161 15.85 -21.92 -12.12
C THR A 161 16.96 -22.72 -12.78
N THR A 162 17.95 -23.16 -12.00
CA THR A 162 19.00 -24.07 -12.49
C THR A 162 18.45 -25.43 -12.94
N SER A 163 17.20 -25.76 -12.61
CA SER A 163 16.51 -26.98 -13.04
C SER A 163 15.68 -26.80 -14.31
N THR A 164 15.61 -25.58 -14.87
CA THR A 164 14.91 -25.33 -16.14
C THR A 164 15.76 -25.81 -17.31
N ASN A 165 15.22 -26.74 -18.12
CA ASN A 165 15.94 -27.31 -19.24
C ASN A 165 15.82 -26.46 -20.51
N TYR A 166 16.68 -26.71 -21.49
CA TYR A 166 16.55 -26.10 -22.80
C TYR A 166 15.18 -26.40 -23.42
N ASN A 167 14.62 -25.39 -24.08
CA ASN A 167 13.27 -25.38 -24.64
C ASN A 167 12.13 -25.41 -23.60
N ASP A 168 12.42 -25.47 -22.30
CA ASP A 168 11.40 -25.27 -21.28
C ASP A 168 10.93 -23.81 -21.28
N LYS A 169 9.62 -23.64 -21.06
CA LYS A 169 9.03 -22.34 -20.81
C LYS A 169 9.30 -21.89 -19.37
N TYR A 170 9.59 -20.61 -19.20
CA TYR A 170 9.66 -19.91 -17.91
C TYR A 170 8.95 -18.56 -18.02
N CYS A 171 8.63 -17.93 -16.89
CA CYS A 171 8.05 -16.58 -16.88
C CYS A 171 9.01 -15.60 -16.25
N ASP A 172 9.19 -14.45 -16.89
CA ASP A 172 9.70 -13.27 -16.21
C ASP A 172 8.52 -12.46 -15.68
N PHE A 173 8.76 -11.76 -14.58
CA PHE A 173 7.79 -10.96 -13.90
C PHE A 173 8.19 -9.48 -13.97
N SER A 174 7.20 -8.64 -14.25
CA SER A 174 7.31 -7.19 -14.10
C SER A 174 6.29 -6.72 -13.07
N TYR A 175 6.65 -5.67 -12.33
CA TYR A 175 5.85 -5.19 -11.21
C TYR A 175 5.64 -3.70 -11.29
N THR A 176 4.41 -3.28 -11.02
CA THR A 176 4.05 -1.90 -10.69
C THR A 176 3.42 -1.88 -9.31
N GLY A 177 3.34 -0.69 -8.69
CA GLY A 177 2.69 -0.60 -7.40
C GLY A 177 2.21 0.81 -7.08
N THR A 178 1.17 0.87 -6.27
CA THR A 178 0.64 2.10 -5.71
C THR A 178 0.62 2.01 -4.19
N VAL A 179 0.83 3.14 -3.53
CA VAL A 179 0.81 3.20 -2.06
C VAL A 179 0.06 4.43 -1.58
N SER A 180 -0.71 4.23 -0.52
CA SER A 180 -1.46 5.26 0.18
C SER A 180 -1.19 5.15 1.68
N MET A 181 -1.19 6.30 2.34
CA MET A 181 -1.23 6.37 3.79
C MET A 181 -2.26 7.43 4.16
N VAL A 182 -2.96 7.24 5.27
CA VAL A 182 -3.85 8.25 5.84
C VAL A 182 -3.74 8.22 7.36
N SER A 183 -4.14 9.31 8.02
CA SER A 183 -4.28 9.36 9.47
C SER A 183 -5.72 9.56 9.91
N SER A 184 -6.06 9.14 11.13
CA SER A 184 -7.32 9.44 11.79
C SER A 184 -7.06 9.80 13.26
N THR A 185 -7.77 10.78 13.80
CA THR A 185 -7.62 11.21 15.20
C THR A 185 -8.75 10.64 16.03
N ALA A 186 -8.44 9.76 16.97
CA ALA A 186 -9.41 9.21 17.90
C ALA A 186 -9.92 10.28 18.88
N ASN A 187 -11.04 9.98 19.55
CA ASN A 187 -11.72 10.85 20.50
C ASN A 187 -10.85 11.29 21.68
N ASP A 188 -9.83 10.50 22.01
CA ASP A 188 -8.83 10.81 23.04
C ASP A 188 -7.68 11.71 22.54
N GLY A 189 -7.72 12.13 21.27
CA GLY A 189 -6.69 12.93 20.61
C GLY A 189 -5.55 12.13 19.99
N THR A 190 -5.56 10.79 20.10
CA THR A 190 -4.53 9.92 19.53
C THR A 190 -4.60 9.90 18.01
N VAL A 191 -3.49 10.21 17.34
CA VAL A 191 -3.37 10.06 15.88
C VAL A 191 -2.97 8.63 15.54
N ASN A 192 -3.81 7.96 14.75
CA ASN A 192 -3.57 6.64 14.21
C ASN A 192 -3.27 6.73 12.71
N TYR A 193 -2.28 5.98 12.25
CA TYR A 193 -1.92 5.89 10.83
C TYR A 193 -2.40 4.57 10.23
N TYR A 194 -2.77 4.63 8.96
CA TYR A 194 -3.24 3.50 8.18
C TYR A 194 -2.57 3.57 6.83
N PHE A 195 -2.16 2.45 6.27
CA PHE A 195 -1.62 2.42 4.92
C PHE A 195 -2.29 1.33 4.09
N ALA A 196 -2.27 1.53 2.78
CA ALA A 196 -2.64 0.54 1.80
C ALA A 196 -1.58 0.51 0.70
N VAL A 197 -1.29 -0.68 0.19
CA VAL A 197 -0.42 -0.89 -0.96
C VAL A 197 -1.14 -1.80 -1.94
N VAL A 198 -0.95 -1.55 -3.22
CA VAL A 198 -1.31 -2.45 -4.31
C VAL A 198 -0.05 -2.77 -5.09
N ILE A 199 0.18 -4.05 -5.39
CA ILE A 199 1.24 -4.51 -6.27
C ILE A 199 0.59 -5.29 -7.40
N THR A 200 0.92 -4.91 -8.63
CA THR A 200 0.45 -5.57 -9.84
C THR A 200 1.62 -6.29 -10.49
N GLN A 201 1.51 -7.60 -10.64
CA GLN A 201 2.46 -8.46 -11.34
C GLN A 201 1.94 -8.72 -12.76
N THR A 202 2.83 -8.61 -13.75
CA THR A 202 2.56 -9.02 -15.13
C THR A 202 3.58 -10.05 -15.57
N THR A 203 3.11 -11.18 -16.12
CA THR A 203 3.95 -12.28 -16.61
C THR A 203 4.35 -12.10 -18.06
N ALA A 204 5.56 -12.54 -18.41
CA ALA A 204 6.03 -12.66 -19.78
C ALA A 204 6.67 -14.03 -19.98
N VAL A 205 6.02 -14.89 -20.77
CA VAL A 205 6.50 -16.25 -21.03
C VAL A 205 7.65 -16.22 -22.03
N LYS A 206 8.74 -16.90 -21.67
CA LYS A 206 9.93 -17.07 -22.49
C LYS A 206 10.27 -18.55 -22.61
N THR A 207 11.07 -18.85 -23.62
CA THR A 207 11.63 -20.20 -23.84
C THR A 207 13.13 -20.14 -23.62
N LEU A 208 13.67 -21.03 -22.79
CA LEU A 208 15.10 -21.10 -22.54
C LEU A 208 15.83 -21.55 -23.80
N LYS A 209 16.69 -20.68 -24.35
CA LYS A 209 17.50 -20.96 -25.54
C LYS A 209 18.77 -21.75 -25.16
N PRO A 210 19.31 -22.57 -26.07
CA PRO A 210 20.65 -23.15 -25.91
C PRO A 210 21.70 -22.04 -25.81
N ALA A 211 22.79 -22.28 -25.07
CA ALA A 211 23.95 -21.39 -25.09
C ALA A 211 24.55 -21.38 -26.50
N ALA A 212 24.83 -20.18 -27.04
CA ALA A 212 25.45 -19.98 -28.34
C ALA A 212 26.96 -20.27 -28.30
#